data_AF-A0A8C2DFH9-F1
#
_entry.id   AF-A0A8C2DFH9-F1
#
_cell.length_a   1.000
_cell.length_b   1.000
_cell.length_c   1.000
_cell.angle_alpha   90.00
_cell.angle_beta   90.00
_cell.angle_gamma   90.00
#
_symmetry.space_group_name_H-M   'P 1'
#
loop_
_entity.id
_entity.type
_entity.pdbx_description
1 polymer ?
#
loop_
_entity_poly.entity_id
_entity_poly.type
_entity_poly.pdbx_seq_one_letter_code
_entity_poly.pdbx_strand_id
1 'polypeptide(L)'
;LPSQHCSWRTQSLAITIQVPRSPITAPVEGSALFSVDITSTGTPAIRWMFSSVSKQQSIAAWILGGAANVTKMYEGRVQTHPNGSLTITDLRLRDSGYYTITVTEPSGNSKDTQIPTDITLYSIYPVFELYVSEVLYEDIQYFIVFIIVLGTLAAFLMLCMWLLNRLHNFIKAWRQQRCLPGIKLFECGSVS
;
A
#
# COMPACT_ATOMS: atom_id res chain seq x y z
N LEU A 1 -12.41 3.35 -23.45
CA LEU A 1 -12.57 4.82 -23.54
C LEU A 1 -13.09 5.34 -22.22
N PRO A 2 -12.60 6.49 -21.76
CA PRO A 2 -11.61 6.65 -20.69
C PRO A 2 -12.22 6.43 -19.30
N SER A 3 -11.40 5.88 -18.41
CA SER A 3 -11.62 5.81 -16.96
C SER A 3 -11.91 7.20 -16.43
N GLN A 4 -13.16 7.42 -16.06
CA GLN A 4 -13.64 8.62 -15.37
C GLN A 4 -12.97 8.68 -14.00
N HIS A 5 -11.74 9.21 -13.97
CA HIS A 5 -11.09 9.63 -12.74
C HIS A 5 -11.93 10.82 -12.22
N CYS A 6 -12.83 10.55 -11.28
CA CYS A 6 -13.59 11.61 -10.63
C CYS A 6 -12.59 12.60 -10.03
N SER A 7 -12.53 13.82 -10.56
CA SER A 7 -11.74 14.91 -10.00
C SER A 7 -12.68 15.92 -9.37
N TRP A 8 -12.38 16.41 -8.17
CA TRP A 8 -13.06 17.59 -7.66
C TRP A 8 -12.53 18.82 -8.41
N ARG A 9 -13.45 19.57 -9.02
CA ARG A 9 -13.17 20.91 -9.52
C ARG A 9 -13.72 21.89 -8.50
N THR A 10 -12.84 22.66 -7.88
CA THR A 10 -13.26 23.82 -7.09
C THR A 10 -12.88 25.07 -7.87
N GLN A 11 -13.88 25.92 -8.11
CA GLN A 11 -13.74 27.11 -8.93
C GLN A 11 -14.14 28.34 -8.11
N SER A 12 -13.26 29.33 -8.09
CA SER A 12 -13.56 30.72 -7.70
C SER A 12 -13.54 31.62 -8.94
N LEU A 13 -13.82 32.91 -8.80
CA LEU A 13 -13.80 33.85 -9.94
C LEU A 13 -12.43 33.92 -10.65
N ALA A 14 -11.32 33.53 -10.00
CA ALA A 14 -9.96 33.64 -10.55
C ALA A 14 -9.10 32.36 -10.46
N ILE A 15 -9.50 31.36 -9.67
CA ILE A 15 -8.69 30.14 -9.41
C ILE A 15 -9.52 28.89 -9.73
N THR A 16 -8.93 27.97 -10.48
CA THR A 16 -9.47 26.61 -10.66
C THR A 16 -8.44 25.59 -10.20
N ILE A 17 -8.88 24.65 -9.36
CA ILE A 17 -8.05 23.56 -8.84
C ILE A 17 -8.69 22.22 -9.20
N GLN A 18 -7.91 21.31 -9.76
CA GLN A 18 -8.31 19.93 -10.00
C GLN A 18 -7.56 18.96 -9.09
N VAL A 19 -8.32 18.14 -8.37
CA VAL A 19 -7.80 17.14 -7.42
C VAL A 19 -8.40 15.75 -7.70
N PRO A 20 -7.58 14.69 -7.82
CA PRO A 20 -8.09 13.31 -7.98
C PRO A 20 -8.79 12.82 -6.71
N ARG A 21 -9.96 12.19 -6.86
CA ARG A 21 -10.85 11.78 -5.75
C ARG A 21 -10.51 10.40 -5.17
N SER A 22 -9.26 10.12 -4.84
CA SER A 22 -8.90 8.84 -4.24
C SER A 22 -8.01 9.03 -3.02
N PRO A 23 -8.28 8.35 -1.89
CA PRO A 23 -7.31 8.26 -0.82
C PRO A 23 -6.02 7.65 -1.40
N ILE A 24 -4.89 8.22 -1.01
CA ILE A 24 -3.59 7.76 -1.48
C ILE A 24 -3.13 6.67 -0.50
N THR A 25 -2.77 5.51 -1.03
CA THR A 25 -2.17 4.43 -0.25
C THR A 25 -0.75 4.23 -0.71
N ALA A 26 0.20 4.29 0.22
CA ALA A 26 1.61 4.14 -0.08
C ALA A 26 2.32 3.27 0.98
N PRO A 27 3.37 2.54 0.59
CA PRO A 27 4.14 1.72 1.52
C PRO A 27 5.04 2.58 2.43
N VAL A 28 5.40 2.05 3.60
CA VAL A 28 6.48 2.61 4.45
C VAL A 28 7.78 2.65 3.63
N GLU A 29 8.61 3.69 3.84
CA GLU A 29 9.80 4.04 3.03
C GLU A 29 9.49 4.39 1.56
N GLY A 30 8.23 4.35 1.14
CA GLY A 30 7.79 4.68 -0.20
C GLY A 30 7.69 6.18 -0.47
N SER A 31 6.97 6.51 -1.56
CA SER A 31 6.66 7.87 -1.94
C SER A 31 5.18 8.07 -2.25
N ALA A 32 4.61 9.20 -1.84
CA ALA A 32 3.24 9.60 -2.14
C ALA A 32 3.23 10.91 -2.94
N LEU A 33 2.51 10.90 -4.07
CA LEU A 33 2.31 12.07 -4.91
C LEU A 33 0.90 12.64 -4.68
N PHE A 34 0.84 13.87 -4.17
CA PHE A 34 -0.36 14.68 -4.12
C PHE A 34 -0.46 15.48 -5.41
N SER A 35 -1.14 14.89 -6.39
CA SER A 35 -1.34 15.51 -7.71
C SER A 35 -2.40 16.60 -7.62
N VAL A 36 -2.01 17.81 -7.98
CA VAL A 36 -2.86 18.99 -8.06
C VAL A 36 -2.51 19.74 -9.34
N ASP A 37 -3.54 20.20 -10.04
CA ASP A 37 -3.39 21.15 -11.14
C ASP A 37 -4.05 22.47 -10.77
N ILE A 38 -3.24 23.51 -10.62
CA ILE A 38 -3.66 24.86 -10.24
C ILE A 38 -3.57 25.75 -11.47
N THR A 39 -4.72 26.29 -11.87
CA THR A 39 -4.80 27.29 -12.94
C THR A 39 -5.33 28.59 -12.34
N SER A 40 -4.58 29.67 -12.55
CA SER A 40 -4.93 31.00 -12.08
C SER A 40 -4.52 32.07 -13.09
N THR A 41 -5.21 33.20 -13.06
CA THR A 41 -4.89 34.40 -13.85
C THR A 41 -3.78 35.25 -13.24
N GLY A 42 -3.35 34.98 -12.00
CA GLY A 42 -2.25 35.66 -11.33
C GLY A 42 -1.20 34.71 -10.73
N THR A 43 -0.57 35.12 -9.63
CA THR A 43 0.48 34.37 -8.91
C THR A 43 -0.03 33.96 -7.52
N PRO A 44 -0.73 32.82 -7.41
CA PRO A 44 -1.29 32.38 -6.13
C PRO A 44 -0.19 31.97 -5.15
N ALA A 45 -0.44 32.22 -3.86
CA ALA A 45 0.31 31.63 -2.77
C ALA A 45 -0.25 30.24 -2.45
N ILE A 46 0.63 29.25 -2.37
CA ILE A 46 0.34 27.85 -2.09
C ILE A 46 0.89 27.51 -0.71
N ARG A 47 0.09 26.80 0.08
CA ARG A 47 0.51 26.29 1.39
C ARG A 47 -0.01 24.88 1.59
N TRP A 48 0.87 23.97 1.98
CA TRP A 48 0.56 22.61 2.37
C TRP A 48 0.61 22.44 3.87
N MET A 49 -0.43 21.83 4.41
CA MET A 49 -0.61 21.57 5.83
C MET A 49 -0.89 20.09 6.05
N PHE A 50 -0.18 19.49 6.99
CA PHE A 50 -0.50 18.18 7.54
C PHE A 50 -1.42 18.36 8.75
N SER A 51 -2.44 17.51 8.84
CA SER A 51 -3.37 17.45 9.97
C SER A 51 -3.65 16.00 10.33
N SER A 52 -3.49 15.70 11.61
CA SER A 52 -3.86 14.44 12.24
C SER A 52 -4.72 14.75 13.47
N VAL A 53 -5.28 13.72 14.11
CA VAL A 53 -6.19 13.86 15.26
C VAL A 53 -5.56 14.69 16.39
N SER A 54 -4.23 14.65 16.54
CA SER A 54 -3.53 15.30 17.66
C SER A 54 -2.60 16.45 17.25
N LYS A 55 -2.35 16.66 15.94
CA LYS A 55 -1.31 17.58 15.48
C LYS A 55 -1.68 18.23 14.15
N GLN A 56 -1.36 19.50 14.01
CA GLN A 56 -1.40 20.23 12.74
C GLN A 56 -0.04 20.88 12.51
N GLN A 57 0.52 20.72 11.32
CA GLN A 57 1.88 21.15 11.00
C GLN A 57 1.95 21.68 9.57
N SER A 58 2.68 22.79 9.36
CA SER A 58 2.99 23.23 8.00
C SER A 58 4.06 22.35 7.38
N ILE A 59 3.87 21.98 6.12
CA ILE A 59 4.82 21.17 5.35
C ILE A 59 5.68 22.11 4.51
N ALA A 60 5.06 22.82 3.58
CA ALA A 60 5.73 23.73 2.67
C ALA A 60 4.80 24.86 2.23
N ALA A 61 5.37 26.04 1.96
CA ALA A 61 4.64 27.19 1.44
C ALA A 61 5.47 27.92 0.38
N TRP A 62 4.83 28.36 -0.70
CA TRP A 62 5.49 29.03 -1.81
C TRP A 62 4.52 29.87 -2.63
N ILE A 63 5.04 30.71 -3.51
CA ILE A 63 4.25 31.41 -4.53
C ILE A 63 4.43 30.64 -5.83
N LEU A 64 3.38 30.51 -6.65
CA LEU A 64 3.45 29.82 -7.94
C LEU A 64 4.60 30.41 -8.79
N GLY A 65 5.56 29.58 -9.20
CA GLY A 65 6.77 30.01 -9.92
C GLY A 65 7.92 30.57 -9.05
N GLY A 66 7.73 30.64 -7.73
CA GLY A 66 8.74 31.08 -6.76
C GLY A 66 9.48 29.94 -6.06
N ALA A 67 10.41 30.29 -5.18
CA ALA A 67 11.13 29.33 -4.34
C ALA A 67 10.24 28.76 -3.23
N ALA A 68 10.39 27.47 -2.95
CA ALA A 68 9.61 26.79 -1.92
C ALA A 68 10.24 26.91 -0.52
N ASN A 69 9.43 27.29 0.46
CA ASN A 69 9.80 27.31 1.86
C ASN A 69 9.30 26.02 2.52
N VAL A 70 10.20 25.06 2.73
CA VAL A 70 9.90 23.76 3.34
C VAL A 70 10.25 23.80 4.82
N THR A 71 9.38 23.26 5.66
CA THR A 71 9.61 23.19 7.11
C THR A 71 10.70 22.16 7.41
N LYS A 72 11.58 22.46 8.38
CA LYS A 72 12.72 21.61 8.77
C LYS A 72 12.40 20.12 9.01
N MET A 73 11.21 19.80 9.51
CA MET A 73 10.74 18.41 9.72
C MET A 73 10.61 17.60 8.40
N TYR A 74 10.31 18.31 7.32
CA TYR A 74 10.02 17.77 5.99
C TYR A 74 11.17 18.03 5.00
N GLU A 75 12.22 18.72 5.45
CA GLU A 75 13.42 18.98 4.66
C GLU A 75 14.10 17.67 4.27
N GLY A 76 14.49 17.54 3.00
CA GLY A 76 15.09 16.32 2.44
C GLY A 76 14.12 15.19 2.12
N ARG A 77 12.85 15.27 2.53
CA ARG A 77 11.82 14.26 2.25
C ARG A 77 10.66 14.78 1.41
N VAL A 78 10.60 16.09 1.15
CA VAL A 78 9.52 16.72 0.41
C VAL A 78 10.04 17.40 -0.83
N GLN A 79 9.38 17.12 -1.95
CA GLN A 79 9.62 17.75 -3.24
C GLN A 79 8.37 18.53 -3.67
N THR A 80 8.55 19.82 -3.93
CA THR A 80 7.49 20.70 -4.42
C THR A 80 7.55 20.82 -5.93
N HIS A 81 6.40 20.98 -6.57
CA HIS A 81 6.28 21.08 -8.02
C HIS A 81 5.67 22.42 -8.42
N PRO A 82 6.04 22.96 -9.60
CA PRO A 82 5.57 24.26 -10.06
C PRO A 82 4.06 24.31 -10.32
N ASN A 83 3.43 23.16 -10.57
CA ASN A 83 1.98 23.03 -10.74
C ASN A 83 1.19 23.02 -9.40
N GLY A 84 1.89 23.09 -8.26
CA GLY A 84 1.28 23.00 -6.93
C GLY A 84 1.25 21.60 -6.32
N SER A 85 1.66 20.58 -7.09
CA SER A 85 1.75 19.20 -6.60
C SER A 85 2.86 19.05 -5.56
N LEU A 86 2.67 18.11 -4.64
CA LEU A 86 3.61 17.81 -3.57
C LEU A 86 3.96 16.32 -3.61
N THR A 87 5.24 15.99 -3.49
CA THR A 87 5.68 14.60 -3.29
C THR A 87 6.38 14.47 -1.95
N ILE A 88 6.02 13.44 -1.21
CA ILE A 88 6.66 13.07 0.05
C ILE A 88 7.32 11.71 -0.15
N THR A 89 8.61 11.62 0.12
CA THR A 89 9.45 10.41 0.08
C THR A 89 9.84 10.01 1.50
N ASP A 90 10.35 8.79 1.71
CA ASP A 90 10.66 8.26 3.06
C ASP A 90 9.42 8.39 3.96
N LEU A 91 8.33 7.77 3.50
CA LEU A 91 7.05 7.75 4.18
C LEU A 91 7.11 6.90 5.44
N ARG A 92 6.61 7.46 6.54
CA ARG A 92 6.54 6.77 7.83
C ARG A 92 5.10 6.52 8.20
N LEU A 93 4.84 5.51 9.04
CA LEU A 93 3.48 5.20 9.51
C LEU A 93 2.77 6.41 10.14
N ARG A 94 3.55 7.28 10.80
CA ARG A 94 3.08 8.50 11.45
C ARG A 94 2.71 9.62 10.48
N ASP A 95 3.11 9.51 9.22
CA ASP A 95 2.78 10.46 8.16
C ASP A 95 1.37 10.20 7.60
N SER A 96 0.69 9.13 8.05
CA SER A 96 -0.72 8.88 7.75
C SER A 96 -1.61 9.97 8.36
N GLY A 97 -2.50 10.55 7.55
CA GLY A 97 -3.39 11.62 7.99
C GLY A 97 -3.95 12.43 6.83
N TYR A 98 -4.43 13.63 7.16
CA TYR A 98 -5.07 14.54 6.22
C TYR A 98 -4.11 15.64 5.77
N TYR A 99 -3.97 15.79 4.47
CA TYR A 99 -3.13 16.79 3.83
C TYR A 99 -4.02 17.82 3.16
N THR A 100 -3.92 19.07 3.61
CA THR A 100 -4.74 20.17 3.11
C THR A 100 -3.84 21.12 2.34
N ILE A 101 -4.24 21.44 1.11
CA ILE A 101 -3.63 22.51 0.33
C ILE A 101 -4.48 23.78 0.46
N THR A 102 -3.85 24.91 0.72
CA THR A 102 -4.47 26.23 0.67
C THR A 102 -3.85 26.97 -0.50
N VAL A 103 -4.69 27.38 -1.43
CA VAL A 103 -4.28 28.20 -2.57
C VAL A 103 -4.99 29.53 -2.44
N THR A 104 -4.23 30.61 -2.30
CA THR A 104 -4.73 31.96 -2.09
C THR A 104 -4.26 32.85 -3.21
N GLU A 105 -5.20 33.39 -3.99
CA GLU A 105 -4.89 34.39 -5.02
C GLU A 105 -5.10 35.80 -4.48
N PRO A 106 -4.06 36.63 -4.40
CA PRO A 106 -4.23 38.07 -4.19
C PRO A 106 -4.62 38.70 -5.52
N SER A 107 -5.92 38.76 -5.82
CA SER A 107 -6.39 39.40 -7.06
C SER A 107 -6.07 40.90 -7.01
N GLY A 108 -5.05 41.33 -7.75
CA GLY A 108 -4.63 42.73 -7.88
C GLY A 108 -4.38 43.15 -9.33
N ASN A 109 -5.07 42.56 -10.30
CA ASN A 109 -4.85 42.83 -11.72
C ASN A 109 -6.10 43.42 -12.40
N SER A 110 -6.44 44.66 -12.04
CA SER A 110 -7.18 45.55 -12.94
C SER A 110 -6.20 46.03 -14.01
N LYS A 111 -6.17 45.37 -15.18
CA LYS A 111 -5.45 45.88 -16.36
C LYS A 111 -6.21 46.97 -17.12
N ASP A 112 -7.43 47.31 -16.69
CA ASP A 112 -8.15 48.48 -17.18
C ASP A 112 -8.74 49.26 -16.01
N THR A 113 -8.41 50.55 -16.00
CA THR A 113 -9.10 51.69 -15.37
C THR A 113 -9.79 51.51 -14.01
N GLN A 114 -9.34 52.34 -13.05
CA GLN A 114 -10.01 52.67 -11.78
C GLN A 114 -9.87 51.62 -10.67
N ILE A 115 -8.80 51.79 -9.87
CA ILE A 115 -8.59 51.36 -8.46
C ILE A 115 -9.60 50.32 -7.93
N PRO A 116 -9.27 49.02 -7.87
CA PRO A 116 -10.00 48.08 -7.03
C PRO A 116 -9.52 48.23 -5.57
N THR A 117 -10.34 48.84 -4.72
CA THR A 117 -10.10 48.98 -3.27
C THR A 117 -10.39 47.71 -2.47
N ASP A 118 -10.76 46.60 -3.12
CA ASP A 118 -10.97 45.29 -2.46
C ASP A 118 -10.06 44.22 -3.08
N ILE A 119 -8.98 43.88 -2.38
CA ILE A 119 -8.21 42.65 -2.64
C ILE A 119 -9.12 41.49 -2.22
N THR A 120 -9.83 40.90 -3.19
CA THR A 120 -10.69 39.75 -2.90
C THR A 120 -9.82 38.50 -2.89
N LEU A 121 -9.43 38.05 -1.69
CA LEU A 121 -8.69 36.81 -1.50
C LEU A 121 -9.62 35.61 -1.73
N TYR A 122 -9.48 34.95 -2.87
CA TYR A 122 -10.10 33.64 -3.07
C TYR A 122 -9.18 32.56 -2.50
N SER A 123 -9.71 31.74 -1.58
CA SER A 123 -8.99 30.61 -1.01
C SER A 123 -9.77 29.31 -1.22
N ILE A 124 -9.07 28.27 -1.68
CA ILE A 124 -9.62 26.91 -1.86
C ILE A 124 -8.85 25.95 -0.94
N TYR A 125 -9.57 24.98 -0.36
CA TYR A 125 -9.06 24.04 0.65
C TYR A 125 -9.39 22.58 0.30
N PRO A 126 -8.78 21.97 -0.73
CA PRO A 126 -8.90 20.55 -0.98
C PRO A 126 -8.18 19.75 0.11
N VAL A 127 -8.78 18.62 0.49
CA VAL A 127 -8.23 17.70 1.51
C VAL A 127 -7.92 16.37 0.85
N PHE A 128 -6.72 15.85 1.12
CA PHE A 128 -6.25 14.54 0.73
C PHE A 128 -6.10 13.66 1.96
N GLU A 129 -6.40 12.37 1.82
CA GLU A 129 -6.22 11.40 2.88
C GLU A 129 -5.11 10.43 2.46
N LEU A 130 -4.07 10.32 3.28
CA LEU A 130 -2.94 9.42 3.06
C LEU A 130 -2.96 8.28 4.08
N TYR A 131 -2.88 7.07 3.56
CA TYR A 131 -2.71 5.85 4.33
C TYR A 131 -1.33 5.25 4.06
N VAL A 132 -0.48 5.20 5.09
CA VAL A 132 0.82 4.51 5.01
C VAL A 132 0.66 3.11 5.60
N SER A 133 0.89 2.08 4.79
CA SER A 133 0.79 0.67 5.19
C SER A 133 2.15 0.02 5.29
N GLU A 134 2.38 -0.81 6.31
CA GLU A 134 3.52 -1.73 6.33
C GLU A 134 3.34 -2.76 5.21
N VAL A 135 4.34 -2.92 4.34
CA VAL A 135 4.32 -3.92 3.26
C VAL A 135 4.65 -5.28 3.85
N LEU A 136 3.76 -5.82 4.68
CA LEU A 136 3.94 -7.16 5.25
C LEU A 136 3.64 -8.28 4.24
N TYR A 137 3.14 -7.93 3.04
CA TYR A 137 2.64 -8.90 2.06
C TYR A 137 3.76 -9.77 1.46
N GLU A 138 4.96 -9.20 1.24
CA GLU A 138 6.09 -9.98 0.74
C GLU A 138 6.55 -11.00 1.79
N ASP A 139 6.69 -10.58 3.06
CA ASP A 139 7.15 -11.46 4.14
C ASP A 139 6.14 -12.57 4.48
N ILE A 140 4.83 -12.26 4.55
CA ILE A 140 3.79 -13.26 4.83
C ILE A 140 3.74 -14.35 3.75
N GLN A 141 3.95 -13.98 2.47
CA GLN A 141 3.90 -14.95 1.38
C GLN A 141 5.02 -16.00 1.51
N TYR A 142 6.23 -15.60 1.94
CA TYR A 142 7.31 -16.54 2.23
C TYR A 142 6.95 -17.50 3.37
N PHE A 143 6.31 -17.01 4.44
CA PHE A 143 5.85 -17.86 5.54
C PHE A 143 4.82 -18.90 5.07
N ILE A 144 3.85 -18.51 4.23
CA ILE A 144 2.84 -19.44 3.69
C ILE A 144 3.49 -20.52 2.83
N VAL A 145 4.40 -20.13 1.92
CA VAL A 145 5.12 -21.09 1.06
C VAL A 145 5.94 -22.06 1.90
N PHE A 146 6.64 -21.57 2.92
CA PHE A 146 7.42 -22.41 3.84
C PHE A 146 6.56 -23.43 4.57
N ILE A 147 5.38 -23.04 5.07
CA ILE A 147 4.43 -23.95 5.72
C ILE A 147 3.93 -25.02 4.74
N ILE A 148 3.62 -24.66 3.49
CA ILE A 148 3.19 -25.61 2.47
C ILE A 148 4.31 -26.62 2.17
N VAL A 149 5.55 -26.16 2.01
CA VAL A 149 6.72 -27.04 1.78
C VAL A 149 6.92 -27.99 2.96
N LEU A 150 6.89 -27.50 4.20
CA LEU A 150 7.00 -28.35 5.38
C LEU A 150 5.85 -29.34 5.49
N GLY A 151 4.61 -28.92 5.19
CA GLY A 151 3.43 -29.77 5.22
C GLY A 151 3.51 -30.90 4.19
N THR A 152 3.93 -30.60 2.97
CA THR A 152 4.13 -31.61 1.91
C THR A 152 5.25 -32.58 2.25
N LEU A 153 6.38 -32.09 2.79
CA LEU A 153 7.48 -32.94 3.24
C LEU A 153 7.05 -33.88 4.38
N ALA A 154 6.31 -33.36 5.37
CA ALA A 154 5.79 -34.16 6.47
C ALA A 154 4.80 -35.23 5.99
N ALA A 155 3.89 -34.89 5.07
CA ALA A 155 2.96 -35.84 4.47
C ALA A 155 3.68 -36.94 3.70
N PHE A 156 4.72 -36.59 2.93
CA PHE A 156 5.56 -37.56 2.23
C PHE A 156 6.26 -38.51 3.21
N LEU A 157 6.88 -37.98 4.27
CA LEU A 157 7.53 -38.80 5.30
C LEU A 157 6.54 -39.72 6.02
N MET A 158 5.35 -39.23 6.37
CA MET A 158 4.28 -40.05 6.95
C MET A 158 3.84 -41.18 6.01
N LEU A 159 3.70 -40.89 4.72
CA LEU A 159 3.36 -41.89 3.70
C LEU A 159 4.47 -42.94 3.56
N CYS A 160 5.73 -42.52 3.53
CA CYS A 160 6.88 -43.43 3.50
C CYS A 160 6.93 -44.33 4.73
N MET A 161 6.77 -43.76 5.93
CA MET A 161 6.73 -44.52 7.19
C MET A 161 5.58 -45.53 7.20
N TRP A 162 4.39 -45.13 6.74
CA TRP A 162 3.25 -46.02 6.63
C TRP A 162 3.49 -47.15 5.63
N LEU A 163 4.11 -46.86 4.48
CA LEU A 163 4.44 -47.85 3.46
C LEU A 163 5.50 -48.84 3.98
N LEU A 164 6.53 -48.35 4.66
CA LEU A 164 7.56 -49.17 5.32
C LEU A 164 6.95 -50.09 6.38
N ASN A 165 6.04 -49.57 7.22
CA ASN A 165 5.31 -50.36 8.21
C ASN A 165 4.45 -51.44 7.54
N ARG A 166 3.76 -51.09 6.45
CA ARG A 166 2.95 -52.03 5.69
C ARG A 166 3.79 -53.14 5.05
N LEU A 167 4.93 -52.79 4.46
CA LEU A 167 5.91 -53.73 3.91
C LEU A 167 6.49 -54.64 4.99
N HIS A 168 6.86 -54.07 6.14
CA HIS A 168 7.36 -54.82 7.29
C HIS A 168 6.35 -55.87 7.75
N ASN A 169 5.09 -55.45 7.93
CA ASN A 169 4.01 -56.34 8.34
C ASN A 169 3.71 -57.42 7.30
N PHE A 170 3.76 -57.07 6.01
CA PHE A 170 3.59 -58.04 4.93
C PHE A 170 4.69 -59.10 4.95
N ILE A 171 5.97 -58.68 5.00
CA ILE A 171 7.12 -59.60 5.06
C ILE A 171 7.04 -60.49 6.31
N LYS A 172 6.65 -59.92 7.46
CA LYS A 172 6.46 -60.67 8.71
C LYS A 172 5.38 -61.74 8.57
N ALA A 173 4.21 -61.40 8.01
CA ALA A 173 3.12 -62.34 7.77
C ALA A 173 3.52 -63.44 6.76
N TRP A 174 4.23 -63.06 5.70
CA TRP A 174 4.74 -64.00 4.70
C TRP A 174 5.77 -64.98 5.26
N ARG A 175 6.66 -64.51 6.15
CA ARG A 175 7.60 -65.39 6.88
C ARG A 175 6.87 -66.37 7.80
N GLN A 176 5.85 -65.91 8.53
CA GLN A 176 5.06 -66.79 9.41
C GLN A 176 4.33 -67.90 8.64
N GLN A 177 3.78 -67.61 7.46
CA GLN A 177 3.12 -68.61 6.62
C GLN A 177 4.10 -69.64 6.02
N ARG A 178 5.31 -69.23 5.64
CA ARG A 178 6.32 -70.17 5.14
C ARG A 178 6.95 -71.06 6.22
N CYS A 179 6.80 -70.74 7.49
CA CYS A 179 7.24 -71.59 8.61
C CYS A 179 6.24 -72.69 9.01
N LEU A 180 5.08 -72.82 8.34
CA LEU A 180 4.10 -73.90 8.55
C LEU A 180 3.53 -74.41 7.21
N PRO A 181 4.29 -75.27 6.50
CA PRO A 181 3.68 -76.51 6.03
C PRO A 181 4.67 -77.68 6.10
N GLY A 182 4.51 -78.53 7.11
CA GLY A 182 5.32 -79.74 7.24
C GLY A 182 4.96 -80.50 8.51
N ILE A 183 3.81 -81.19 8.49
CA ILE A 183 3.51 -82.49 9.11
C ILE A 183 2.01 -82.73 8.85
N LYS A 184 1.71 -83.30 7.69
CA LYS A 184 0.56 -84.20 7.47
C LYS A 184 1.02 -85.20 6.42
N LEU A 185 1.90 -86.12 6.82
CA LEU A 185 2.20 -87.30 6.05
C LEU A 185 1.54 -88.49 6.74
N PHE A 186 0.52 -89.01 6.06
CA PHE A 186 0.19 -90.42 5.90
C PHE A 186 0.10 -91.29 7.16
N GLU A 187 -1.13 -91.63 7.52
CA GLU A 187 -1.44 -93.03 7.83
C GLU A 187 -2.71 -93.42 7.06
N CYS A 188 -2.46 -93.99 5.86
CA CYS A 188 -3.46 -94.69 5.05
C CYS A 188 -3.67 -96.07 5.69
N GLY A 189 -4.92 -96.51 5.80
CA GLY A 189 -5.30 -97.71 6.53
C GLY A 189 -4.84 -99.04 5.92
N SER A 190 -5.08 -100.13 6.63
CA SER A 190 -5.77 -101.35 6.15
C SER A 190 -5.51 -102.55 7.09
N VAL A 191 -6.60 -103.12 7.60
CA VAL A 191 -6.89 -104.56 7.78
C VAL A 191 -5.88 -105.42 8.55
N SER A 192 -6.31 -105.92 9.73
CA SER A 192 -6.67 -107.34 9.97
C SER A 192 -7.42 -107.44 11.30
#